data_AF-A0A441TMI9-F1
#
_entry.id   AF-A0A441TMI9-F1
#
_cell.length_a   1.000
_cell.length_b   1.000
_cell.length_c   1.000
_cell.angle_alpha   90.00
_cell.angle_beta   90.00
_cell.angle_gamma   90.00
#
_symmetry.space_group_name_H-M   'P 1'
#
loop_
_entity.id
_entity.type
_entity.pdbx_description
1 polymer ?
#
loop_
_entity_poly.entity_id
_entity_poly.type
_entity_poly.pdbx_seq_one_letter_code
_entity_poly.pdbx_strand_id
1 'polypeptide(L)'
;HIAVAEAMGCKALRVRKPEEFADAFKRAQRLMKEHQVPVVLEFILERVTNISMGTEIDKITEFEELAESHEDAPTAIVMLD
;
A
#
# COMPACT_ATOMS: atom_id res chain seq x y z
N HIS A 1 -7.11 13.28 3.83
CA HIS A 1 -5.90 13.72 4.53
C HIS A 1 -5.02 14.67 3.69
N ILE A 2 -5.12 14.69 2.35
CA ILE A 2 -4.36 15.61 1.46
C ILE A 2 -4.28 17.05 1.98
N ALA A 3 -5.41 17.74 2.16
CA ALA A 3 -5.42 19.16 2.55
C ALA A 3 -4.70 19.42 3.89
N VAL A 4 -4.77 18.46 4.84
CA VAL A 4 -4.08 18.56 6.12
C VAL A 4 -2.58 18.38 5.94
N ALA A 5 -2.15 17.38 5.17
CA ALA A 5 -0.74 17.14 4.88
C ALA A 5 -0.10 18.35 4.17
N GLU A 6 -0.80 18.94 3.20
CA GLU A 6 -0.34 20.15 2.50
C GLU A 6 -0.27 21.36 3.42
N ALA A 7 -1.26 21.56 4.31
CA ALA A 7 -1.22 22.63 5.30
C ALA A 7 -0.05 22.49 6.29
N MET A 8 0.44 21.27 6.52
CA MET A 8 1.63 20.98 7.34
C MET A 8 2.95 21.08 6.55
N GLY A 9 2.93 21.58 5.31
CA GLY A 9 4.12 21.81 4.49
C GLY A 9 4.62 20.58 3.72
N CYS A 10 3.87 19.49 3.69
CA CYS A 10 4.18 18.33 2.86
C CYS A 10 3.68 18.54 1.41
N LYS A 11 4.13 17.67 0.49
CA LYS A 11 3.37 17.40 -0.74
C LYS A 11 2.50 16.18 -0.53
N ALA A 12 1.39 16.08 -1.24
CA ALA A 12 0.51 14.93 -1.09
C ALA A 12 -0.09 14.47 -2.43
N LEU A 13 -0.31 13.17 -2.55
CA LEU A 13 -0.90 12.50 -3.70
C LEU A 13 -1.96 11.55 -3.21
N ARG A 14 -3.12 11.51 -3.88
CA ARG A 14 -4.17 10.53 -3.61
C ARG A 14 -4.21 9.50 -4.74
N VAL A 15 -4.30 8.24 -4.36
CA VAL A 15 -4.36 7.09 -5.27
C VAL A 15 -5.69 6.37 -5.03
N ARG A 16 -6.42 6.08 -6.10
CA ARG A 16 -7.75 5.46 -6.01
C ARG A 16 -7.79 4.07 -6.65
N LYS A 17 -6.84 3.74 -7.51
CA LYS A 17 -6.79 2.46 -8.21
C LYS A 17 -5.40 1.83 -8.16
N PRO A 18 -5.28 0.50 -8.12
CA PRO A 18 -3.99 -0.20 -8.14
C PRO A 18 -3.09 0.21 -9.32
N GLU A 19 -3.66 0.37 -10.52
CA GLU A 19 -2.91 0.72 -11.73
C GLU A 19 -2.16 2.07 -11.64
N GLU A 20 -2.58 2.94 -10.73
CA GLU A 20 -1.98 4.26 -10.52
C GLU A 20 -0.72 4.22 -9.63
N PHE A 21 -0.43 3.10 -8.97
CA PHE A 21 0.59 3.00 -7.92
C PHE A 21 1.98 3.36 -8.45
N ALA A 22 2.40 2.72 -9.53
CA ALA A 22 3.72 2.93 -10.12
C ALA A 22 3.95 4.41 -10.50
N ASP A 23 2.93 5.05 -11.07
CA ASP A 23 3.02 6.45 -11.49
C ASP A 23 2.98 7.41 -10.29
N ALA A 24 2.19 7.09 -9.26
CA ALA A 24 2.15 7.83 -8.00
C ALA A 24 3.50 7.80 -7.29
N PHE A 25 4.18 6.64 -7.23
CA PHE A 25 5.53 6.54 -6.65
C PHE A 25 6.56 7.36 -7.43
N LYS A 26 6.56 7.31 -8.78
CA LYS A 26 7.46 8.13 -9.60
C LYS A 26 7.23 9.63 -9.35
N ARG A 27 5.96 10.06 -9.28
CA ARG A 27 5.60 11.45 -8.97
C ARG A 27 6.06 11.84 -7.57
N ALA A 28 5.88 10.97 -6.57
CA ALA A 28 6.34 11.21 -5.21
C ALA A 28 7.86 11.39 -5.15
N GLN A 29 8.63 10.53 -5.83
CA GLN A 29 10.09 10.66 -5.93
C GLN A 29 10.53 11.99 -6.56
N ARG A 30 9.85 12.42 -7.63
CA ARG A 30 10.10 13.73 -8.24
C ARG A 30 9.83 14.87 -7.27
N LEU A 31 8.68 14.84 -6.58
CA LEU A 31 8.31 15.87 -5.60
C LEU A 31 9.28 15.91 -4.41
N MET A 32 9.72 14.76 -3.93
CA MET A 32 10.76 14.65 -2.91
C MET A 32 12.05 15.33 -3.37
N LYS A 33 12.53 15.01 -4.59
CA LYS A 33 13.75 15.58 -5.15
C LYS A 33 13.64 17.09 -5.37
N GLU A 34 12.51 17.57 -5.87
CA GLU A 34 12.30 18.97 -6.23
C GLU A 34 12.12 19.87 -4.99
N HIS A 35 11.27 19.44 -4.04
CA HIS A 35 10.85 20.31 -2.95
C HIS A 35 11.55 20.00 -1.62
N GLN A 36 12.24 18.86 -1.51
CA GLN A 36 12.98 18.46 -0.29
C GLN A 36 12.11 18.48 0.98
N VAL A 37 10.82 18.12 0.84
CA VAL A 37 9.85 17.98 1.94
C VAL A 37 9.25 16.58 1.93
N PRO A 38 8.65 16.11 3.05
CA PRO A 38 7.94 14.84 3.06
C PRO A 38 6.80 14.81 2.02
N VAL A 39 6.59 13.64 1.42
CA VAL A 39 5.51 13.40 0.45
C VAL A 39 4.58 12.31 0.96
N VAL A 40 3.31 12.64 1.16
CA VAL A 40 2.27 11.70 1.63
C VAL A 40 1.56 11.09 0.42
N LEU A 41 1.51 9.76 0.36
CA LEU A 41 0.67 9.00 -0.58
C LEU A 41 -0.54 8.45 0.18
N GLU A 42 -1.74 8.95 -0.12
CA GLU A 42 -3.00 8.49 0.45
C GLU A 42 -3.67 7.51 -0.50
N PHE A 43 -3.64 6.22 -0.15
CA PHE A 43 -4.35 5.16 -0.87
C PHE A 43 -5.77 5.03 -0.35
N ILE A 44 -6.75 5.09 -1.25
CA ILE A 44 -8.15 4.85 -0.91
C ILE A 44 -8.42 3.36 -1.04
N LEU A 45 -8.63 2.70 0.10
CA LEU A 45 -8.96 1.29 0.17
C LEU A 45 -10.48 1.08 0.20
N GLU A 46 -10.89 -0.18 0.10
CA GLU A 46 -12.26 -0.57 0.41
C GLU A 46 -12.59 -0.35 1.90
N ARG A 47 -13.87 -0.45 2.24
CA ARG A 47 -14.32 -0.12 3.59
C ARG A 47 -13.99 -1.19 4.63
N VAL A 48 -13.94 -2.46 4.20
CA VAL A 48 -13.78 -3.62 5.06
C VAL A 48 -12.94 -4.65 4.31
N THR A 49 -11.80 -5.00 4.89
CA THR A 49 -10.93 -6.11 4.49
C THR A 49 -10.42 -6.71 5.79
N ASN A 50 -10.50 -8.03 5.96
CA ASN A 50 -10.07 -8.67 7.20
C ASN A 50 -8.66 -9.23 7.04
N ILE A 51 -7.71 -8.74 7.84
CA ILE A 51 -6.34 -9.25 7.82
C ILE A 51 -6.26 -10.52 8.68
N SER A 52 -5.57 -11.54 8.16
CA SER A 52 -5.34 -12.80 8.85
C SER A 52 -4.71 -12.59 10.23
N MET A 53 -5.33 -13.18 11.25
CA MET A 53 -4.91 -13.01 12.65
C MET A 53 -5.46 -14.13 13.54
N GLY A 54 -4.86 -14.33 14.70
CA GLY A 54 -5.25 -15.37 15.66
C GLY A 54 -4.72 -15.09 17.06
N THR A 55 -5.17 -15.88 18.04
CA THR A 55 -4.74 -15.74 19.44
C THR A 55 -3.44 -16.46 19.74
N GLU A 56 -3.15 -17.53 19.00
CA GLU A 56 -1.98 -18.39 19.14
C GLU A 56 -1.44 -18.73 17.74
N ILE A 57 -0.18 -19.16 17.67
CA ILE A 57 0.51 -19.46 16.41
C ILE A 57 -0.19 -20.58 15.62
N ASP A 58 -0.73 -21.58 16.29
CA ASP A 58 -1.45 -22.71 15.68
C ASP A 58 -2.95 -22.44 15.44
N LYS A 59 -3.41 -21.19 15.70
CA LYS A 59 -4.81 -20.78 15.62
C LYS A 59 -4.97 -19.45 14.88
N ILE A 60 -4.26 -19.30 13.76
CA ILE A 60 -4.47 -18.19 12.82
C ILE A 60 -5.70 -18.49 11.97
N THR A 61 -6.59 -17.50 11.87
CA THR A 61 -7.72 -17.53 10.93
C THR A 61 -7.35 -16.73 9.69
N GLU A 62 -7.48 -17.39 8.53
CA GLU A 62 -7.31 -16.79 7.21
C GLU A 62 -8.70 -16.37 6.71
N PHE A 63 -8.93 -15.07 6.50
CA PHE A 63 -10.23 -14.54 6.08
C PHE A 63 -10.35 -14.37 4.57
N GLU A 64 -9.25 -14.04 3.91
CA GLU A 64 -9.15 -13.86 2.46
C GLU A 64 -8.53 -15.11 1.82
N GLU A 65 -8.53 -15.17 0.48
CA GLU A 65 -7.96 -16.30 -0.28
C GLU A 65 -6.46 -16.48 0.00
N LEU A 66 -6.05 -17.74 0.19
CA LEU A 66 -4.65 -18.10 0.35
C LEU A 66 -3.95 -18.05 -1.00
N ALA A 67 -2.68 -17.64 -1.00
CA ALA A 67 -1.83 -17.76 -2.18
C ALA A 67 -1.54 -19.25 -2.44
N GLU A 68 -1.91 -19.73 -3.62
CA GLU A 68 -1.67 -21.12 -4.04
C GLU A 68 -0.52 -21.20 -5.07
N SER A 69 -0.25 -20.09 -5.77
CA SER A 69 0.75 -20.01 -6.81
C SER A 69 1.61 -18.74 -6.68
N HIS A 70 2.73 -18.70 -7.42
CA HIS A 70 3.54 -17.48 -7.53
C HIS A 70 2.74 -16.27 -8.07
N GLU A 71 1.71 -16.50 -8.89
CA GLU A 71 0.91 -15.41 -9.47
C GLU A 71 0.10 -14.65 -8.41
N ASP A 72 -0.30 -15.33 -7.34
CA ASP A 72 -1.05 -14.74 -6.22
C ASP A 72 -0.14 -13.86 -5.33
N ALA A 73 1.14 -14.23 -5.19
CA ALA A 73 2.13 -13.54 -4.36
C ALA A 73 3.48 -13.35 -5.08
N PRO A 74 3.54 -12.55 -6.18
CA PRO A 74 4.69 -12.51 -7.10
C PRO A 74 5.92 -11.79 -6.53
N THR A 75 5.83 -11.22 -5.34
CA THR A 75 6.94 -10.55 -4.64
C THR A 75 7.47 -11.36 -3.45
N ALA A 76 6.96 -12.57 -3.24
CA ALA A 76 7.50 -13.51 -2.25
C ALA A 76 8.96 -13.89 -2.61
N ILE A 77 9.83 -13.98 -1.60
CA ILE A 77 11.25 -14.33 -1.82
C ILE A 77 11.41 -15.83 -2.14
N VAL A 78 10.51 -16.66 -1.62
CA VAL A 78 10.42 -18.10 -1.91
C VAL A 78 9.31 -18.30 -2.92
N MET A 79 9.56 -19.07 -3.97
CA MET A 79 8.53 -19.42 -4.95
C MET A 79 7.56 -20.44 -4.34
N LEU A 80 6.27 -20.21 -4.52
CA LEU A 80 5.25 -21.24 -4.42
C LEU A 80 5.25 -21.95 -5.79
N ASP A 81 5.47 -23.27 -5.78
CA ASP A 81 5.57 -24.11 -6.99
C ASP A 81 4.25 -24.15 -7.79
#